data_AF-A0A5D0MAJ6-F1
#
_entry.id   AF-A0A5D0MAJ6-F1
#
_cell.length_a   1.000
_cell.length_b   1.000
_cell.length_c   1.000
_cell.angle_alpha   90.00
_cell.angle_beta   90.00
_cell.angle_gamma   90.00
#
_symmetry.space_group_name_H-M   'P 1'
#
loop_
_entity.id
_entity.type
_entity.pdbx_description
1 polymer ?
#
loop_
_entity_poly.entity_id
_entity_poly.type
_entity_poly.pdbx_seq_one_letter_code
_entity_poly.pdbx_strand_id
1 'polypeptide(L)'
;MNVHLFLDINFKIVIFIKKEDMMARRKSVKKRNKIIESAAKLFAQNGYFCTSMSEIANRAEMSVGSLYVYFKSKDDLLIEIFKNYFDELMGNVEKIFTETEQHPLDKLFDGLNLVVNTLSNDKDMAKVFLVELRQSNKALESIAPEIRDKYENLIKNLIDEAKEKDLVKKNIDPELIGLSTFGLIESILFDWINKGYTKEKLLMKLERAANYFIQGIRK
;
A
#
# COMPACT_ATOMS: atom_id res chain seq x y z
N MET A 1 -12.50 46.01 -37.03
CA MET A 1 -11.63 44.93 -36.51
C MET A 1 -12.48 44.05 -35.60
N ASN A 2 -12.70 42.79 -35.98
CA ASN A 2 -13.78 41.93 -35.44
C ASN A 2 -13.52 41.51 -33.98
N VAL A 3 -14.32 42.02 -33.04
CA VAL A 3 -14.28 41.71 -31.60
C VAL A 3 -14.46 40.19 -31.35
N HIS A 4 -15.23 39.51 -32.21
CA HIS A 4 -15.39 38.05 -32.20
C HIS A 4 -14.07 37.29 -32.46
N LEU A 5 -13.22 37.80 -33.35
CA LEU A 5 -11.94 37.14 -33.67
C LEU A 5 -10.97 37.19 -32.48
N PHE A 6 -11.01 38.27 -31.70
CA PHE A 6 -10.15 38.47 -30.53
C PHE A 6 -10.56 37.57 -29.34
N LEU A 7 -11.88 37.40 -29.12
CA LEU A 7 -12.41 36.49 -28.09
C LEU A 7 -12.10 35.01 -28.43
N ASP A 8 -12.21 34.62 -29.70
CA ASP A 8 -11.86 33.26 -30.15
C ASP A 8 -10.36 32.96 -30.01
N ILE A 9 -9.49 33.94 -30.29
CA ILE A 9 -8.04 33.79 -30.12
C ILE A 9 -7.69 33.66 -28.63
N ASN A 10 -8.24 34.50 -27.76
CA ASN A 10 -7.99 34.41 -26.31
C ASN A 10 -8.50 33.10 -25.71
N PHE A 11 -9.67 32.62 -26.14
CA PHE A 11 -10.21 31.34 -25.69
C PHE A 11 -9.34 30.15 -26.14
N LYS A 12 -8.86 30.16 -27.39
CA LYS A 12 -7.91 29.15 -27.90
C LYS A 12 -6.58 29.17 -27.16
N ILE A 13 -6.05 30.35 -26.81
CA ILE A 13 -4.82 30.49 -26.02
C ILE A 13 -5.01 29.90 -24.61
N VAL A 14 -6.12 30.20 -23.93
CA VAL A 14 -6.41 29.65 -22.59
C VAL A 14 -6.53 28.12 -22.62
N ILE A 15 -7.20 27.56 -23.63
CA ILE A 15 -7.29 26.10 -23.82
C ILE A 15 -5.90 25.50 -24.09
N PHE A 16 -5.09 26.15 -24.91
CA PHE A 16 -3.74 25.70 -25.24
C PHE A 16 -2.83 25.68 -24.00
N ILE A 17 -2.82 26.76 -23.20
CA ILE A 17 -2.06 26.85 -21.94
C ILE A 17 -2.53 25.76 -20.96
N LYS A 18 -3.84 25.58 -20.77
CA LYS A 18 -4.37 24.50 -19.91
C LYS A 18 -3.94 23.11 -20.38
N LYS A 19 -3.86 22.90 -21.69
CA LYS A 19 -3.43 21.62 -22.28
C LYS A 19 -1.94 21.38 -22.06
N GLU A 20 -1.09 22.41 -22.21
CA GLU A 20 0.33 22.33 -21.90
C GLU A 20 0.59 22.05 -20.41
N ASP A 21 -0.12 22.75 -19.52
CA ASP A 21 -0.04 22.52 -18.07
C ASP A 21 -0.44 21.08 -17.70
N MET A 22 -1.53 20.56 -18.29
CA MET A 22 -1.92 19.16 -18.10
C MET A 22 -0.87 18.18 -18.62
N MET A 23 -0.25 18.45 -19.77
CA MET A 23 0.81 17.61 -20.31
C MET A 23 2.07 17.65 -19.43
N ALA A 24 2.45 18.82 -18.93
CA ALA A 24 3.57 19.00 -18.01
C ALA A 24 3.34 18.25 -16.70
N ARG A 25 2.13 18.37 -16.12
CA ARG A 25 1.72 17.61 -14.93
C ARG A 25 1.77 16.10 -15.19
N ARG A 26 1.22 15.61 -16.30
CA ARG A 26 1.29 14.18 -16.68
C ARG A 26 2.72 13.69 -16.84
N LYS A 27 3.60 14.46 -17.48
CA LYS A 27 5.03 14.12 -17.60
C LYS A 27 5.70 14.07 -16.23
N SER A 28 5.38 15.00 -15.34
CA SER A 28 5.91 15.04 -13.98
C SER A 28 5.48 13.81 -13.16
N VAL A 29 4.20 13.43 -13.23
CA VAL A 29 3.67 12.22 -12.58
C VAL A 29 4.36 10.95 -13.12
N LYS A 30 4.52 10.84 -14.44
CA LYS A 30 5.24 9.70 -15.05
C LYS A 30 6.68 9.58 -14.55
N LYS A 31 7.40 10.71 -14.47
CA LYS A 31 8.76 10.73 -13.92
C LYS A 31 8.78 10.31 -12.46
N ARG A 32 7.88 10.86 -11.64
CA ARG A 32 7.73 10.51 -10.24
C ARG A 32 7.50 9.01 -10.04
N ASN A 33 6.59 8.41 -10.80
CA ASN A 33 6.31 6.97 -10.72
C ASN A 33 7.51 6.12 -11.16
N LYS A 34 8.23 6.53 -12.22
CA LYS A 34 9.46 5.84 -12.65
C LYS A 34 10.53 5.84 -11.56
N ILE A 35 10.66 6.94 -10.80
CA ILE A 35 11.58 7.02 -9.65
C ILE A 35 11.16 6.03 -8.56
N ILE A 36 9.88 6.05 -8.16
CA ILE A 36 9.32 5.17 -7.13
C ILE A 36 9.55 3.70 -7.50
N GLU A 37 9.21 3.31 -8.72
CA GLU A 37 9.40 1.94 -9.22
C GLU A 37 10.89 1.53 -9.24
N SER A 38 11.77 2.44 -9.67
CA SER A 38 13.21 2.20 -9.70
C SER A 38 13.77 2.01 -8.29
N ALA A 39 13.37 2.86 -7.35
CA ALA A 39 13.77 2.79 -5.95
C ALA A 39 13.24 1.51 -5.27
N ALA A 40 11.97 1.17 -5.46
CA ALA A 40 11.38 -0.06 -4.91
C ALA A 40 12.15 -1.32 -5.35
N LYS A 41 12.45 -1.43 -6.65
CA LYS A 41 13.24 -2.54 -7.19
C LYS A 41 14.66 -2.60 -6.61
N LEU A 42 15.34 -1.46 -6.49
CA LEU A 42 16.70 -1.43 -5.93
C LEU A 42 16.71 -1.75 -4.43
N PHE A 43 15.75 -1.22 -3.66
CA PHE A 43 15.63 -1.55 -2.25
C PHE A 43 15.35 -3.04 -2.03
N ALA A 44 14.47 -3.65 -2.84
CA ALA A 44 14.23 -5.08 -2.78
C ALA A 44 15.48 -5.92 -3.13
N GLN A 45 16.22 -5.53 -4.18
CA GLN A 45 17.34 -6.31 -4.69
C GLN A 45 18.60 -6.14 -3.83
N ASN A 46 18.96 -4.90 -3.52
CA ASN A 46 20.24 -4.55 -2.90
C ASN A 46 20.11 -4.22 -1.41
N GLY A 47 18.89 -3.97 -0.92
CA GLY A 47 18.62 -3.46 0.42
C GLY A 47 18.62 -1.93 0.48
N TYR A 48 17.91 -1.38 1.46
CA TYR A 48 17.75 0.05 1.68
C TYR A 48 19.08 0.78 1.91
N PHE A 49 19.92 0.23 2.78
CA PHE A 49 21.20 0.87 3.13
C PHE A 49 22.20 0.86 1.98
N CYS A 50 22.26 -0.24 1.22
CA CYS A 50 23.22 -0.42 0.12
C CYS A 50 22.83 0.34 -1.16
N THR A 51 21.60 0.84 -1.25
CA THR A 51 21.14 1.61 -2.41
C THR A 51 21.40 3.10 -2.20
N SER A 52 21.92 3.79 -3.21
CA SER A 52 22.18 5.24 -3.21
C SER A 52 21.19 6.02 -4.10
N MET A 53 21.03 7.32 -3.84
CA MET A 53 20.24 8.21 -4.70
C MET A 53 20.77 8.24 -6.15
N SER A 54 22.09 8.10 -6.32
CA SER A 54 22.72 8.07 -7.64
C SER A 54 22.37 6.82 -8.45
N GLU A 55 22.33 5.65 -7.81
CA GLU A 55 21.90 4.40 -8.46
C GLU A 55 20.42 4.45 -8.85
N ILE A 56 19.57 5.03 -7.99
CA ILE A 56 18.15 5.21 -8.27
C ILE A 56 17.96 6.15 -9.47
N ALA A 57 18.67 7.28 -9.50
CA ALA A 57 18.61 8.22 -10.63
C ALA A 57 19.05 7.55 -11.94
N ASN A 58 20.14 6.78 -11.91
CA ASN A 58 20.64 6.04 -13.07
C ASN A 58 19.59 5.03 -13.57
N ARG A 59 19.05 4.20 -12.67
CA ARG A 59 17.99 3.23 -13.03
C ARG A 59 16.73 3.89 -13.57
N ALA A 60 16.38 5.07 -13.05
CA ALA A 60 15.24 5.84 -13.54
C ALA A 60 15.54 6.63 -14.83
N GLU A 61 16.76 6.48 -15.39
CA GLU A 61 17.27 7.20 -16.58
C GLU A 61 17.17 8.72 -16.43
N MET A 62 17.65 9.25 -15.30
CA MET A 62 17.67 10.68 -15.03
C MET A 62 18.94 11.13 -14.31
N SER A 63 19.17 12.44 -14.31
CA SER A 63 20.25 13.02 -13.50
C SER A 63 19.91 12.98 -12.02
N VAL A 64 20.93 12.88 -11.17
CA VAL A 64 20.79 12.97 -9.71
C VAL A 64 20.15 14.29 -9.28
N GLY A 65 20.52 15.40 -9.93
CA GLY A 65 19.89 16.71 -9.68
C GLY A 65 18.39 16.70 -10.00
N SER A 66 17.98 16.05 -11.09
CA SER A 66 16.56 15.90 -11.44
C SER A 66 15.80 15.04 -10.42
N LEU A 67 16.41 13.99 -9.88
CA LEU A 67 15.82 13.16 -8.84
C LEU A 67 15.55 13.96 -7.56
N TYR A 68 16.50 14.80 -7.14
CA TYR A 68 16.36 15.65 -5.95
C TYR A 68 15.26 16.71 -6.05
N VAL A 69 14.77 17.03 -7.25
CA VAL A 69 13.57 17.87 -7.44
C VAL A 69 12.31 17.15 -6.94
N TYR A 70 12.28 15.82 -7.02
CA TYR A 70 11.12 15.01 -6.63
C TYR A 70 11.22 14.50 -5.19
N PHE A 71 12.40 14.06 -4.76
CA PHE A 71 12.61 13.43 -3.46
C PHE A 71 13.91 13.93 -2.82
N LYS A 72 13.83 14.43 -1.58
CA LYS A 72 14.99 15.05 -0.91
C LYS A 72 15.90 14.00 -0.28
N SER A 73 15.39 12.80 -0.01
CA SER A 73 16.14 11.73 0.64
C SER A 73 15.66 10.33 0.24
N LYS A 74 16.45 9.30 0.59
CA LYS A 74 16.03 7.90 0.48
C LYS A 74 14.86 7.58 1.40
N ASP A 75 14.78 8.23 2.56
CA ASP A 75 13.64 8.08 3.47
C ASP A 75 12.35 8.56 2.80
N ASP A 76 12.38 9.71 2.12
CA ASP A 76 11.20 10.24 1.41
C ASP A 76 10.72 9.27 0.32
N LEU A 77 11.66 8.62 -0.38
CA LEU A 77 11.35 7.58 -1.36
C LEU A 77 10.72 6.36 -0.72
N LEU A 78 11.31 5.85 0.36
CA LEU A 78 10.82 4.68 1.07
C LEU A 78 9.42 4.92 1.65
N ILE A 79 9.20 6.11 2.23
CA ILE A 79 7.89 6.56 2.71
C ILE A 79 6.87 6.54 1.58
N GLU A 80 7.21 7.14 0.44
CA GLU A 80 6.30 7.26 -0.68
C GLU A 80 5.96 5.91 -1.33
N ILE A 81 6.96 5.03 -1.50
CA ILE A 81 6.78 3.66 -2.00
C ILE A 81 5.78 2.93 -1.11
N PHE A 82 5.99 3.00 0.20
CA PHE A 82 5.15 2.31 1.16
C PHE A 82 3.73 2.88 1.17
N LYS A 83 3.57 4.21 1.27
CA LYS A 83 2.24 4.85 1.32
C LYS A 83 1.39 4.48 0.10
N ASN A 84 1.93 4.64 -1.11
CA ASN A 84 1.17 4.34 -2.33
C ASN A 84 0.69 2.89 -2.37
N TYR A 85 1.56 1.94 -2.03
CA TYR A 85 1.21 0.53 -2.06
C TYR A 85 0.26 0.15 -0.92
N PHE A 86 0.46 0.70 0.28
CA PHE A 86 -0.43 0.46 1.42
C PHE A 86 -1.82 1.02 1.17
N ASP A 87 -1.93 2.22 0.60
CA ASP A 87 -3.20 2.85 0.29
C ASP A 87 -3.98 2.08 -0.77
N GLU A 88 -3.31 1.61 -1.82
CA GLU A 88 -3.93 0.76 -2.82
C GLU A 88 -4.41 -0.56 -2.21
N LEU A 89 -3.55 -1.21 -1.40
CA LEU A 89 -3.88 -2.48 -0.76
C LEU A 89 -5.06 -2.35 0.20
N MET A 90 -5.06 -1.36 1.08
CA MET A 90 -6.15 -1.11 2.02
C MET A 90 -7.42 -0.65 1.32
N GLY A 91 -7.32 0.10 0.22
CA GLY A 91 -8.49 0.45 -0.59
C GLY A 91 -9.16 -0.78 -1.21
N ASN A 92 -8.38 -1.81 -1.58
CA ASN A 92 -8.95 -3.07 -2.05
C ASN A 92 -9.56 -3.92 -0.92
N VAL A 93 -8.99 -3.89 0.28
CA VAL A 93 -9.59 -4.52 1.48
C VAL A 93 -10.91 -3.83 1.84
N GLU A 94 -10.92 -2.50 1.85
CA GLU A 94 -12.11 -1.70 2.14
C GLU A 94 -13.26 -2.04 1.19
N LYS A 95 -12.99 -2.16 -0.12
CA LYS A 95 -14.00 -2.61 -1.10
C LYS A 95 -14.60 -3.97 -0.75
N ILE A 96 -13.79 -4.95 -0.33
CA ILE A 96 -14.31 -6.25 0.12
C ILE A 96 -15.24 -6.06 1.33
N PHE A 97 -14.89 -5.17 2.25
CA PHE A 97 -15.66 -4.96 3.47
C PHE A 97 -16.97 -4.22 3.21
N THR A 98 -16.99 -3.25 2.30
CA THR A 98 -18.12 -2.33 2.11
C THR A 98 -18.98 -2.62 0.89
N GLU A 99 -18.43 -3.21 -0.18
CA GLU A 99 -19.14 -3.36 -1.46
C GLU A 99 -19.68 -4.78 -1.69
N THR A 100 -19.36 -5.76 -0.83
CA THR A 100 -19.90 -7.12 -0.92
C THR A 100 -21.03 -7.37 0.08
N GLU A 101 -21.99 -8.22 -0.30
CA GLU A 101 -23.11 -8.65 0.57
C GLU A 101 -22.78 -9.92 1.38
N GLN A 102 -21.50 -10.28 1.49
CA GLN A 102 -21.05 -11.49 2.18
C GLN A 102 -21.22 -11.39 3.71
N HIS A 103 -21.16 -12.54 4.38
CA HIS A 103 -21.11 -12.62 5.84
C HIS A 103 -19.82 -11.91 6.35
N PRO A 104 -19.87 -11.09 7.43
CA PRO A 104 -18.71 -10.32 7.91
C PRO A 104 -17.44 -11.14 8.19
N LEU A 105 -17.59 -12.37 8.70
CA LEU A 105 -16.44 -13.25 8.93
C LEU A 105 -15.83 -13.79 7.61
N ASP A 106 -16.62 -13.91 6.56
CA ASP A 106 -16.12 -14.29 5.22
C ASP A 106 -15.39 -13.10 4.60
N LYS A 107 -15.93 -11.87 4.75
CA LYS A 107 -15.23 -10.63 4.37
C LYS A 107 -13.87 -10.52 5.08
N LEU A 108 -13.82 -10.81 6.38
CA LEU A 108 -12.57 -10.81 7.14
C LEU A 108 -11.56 -11.78 6.51
N PHE A 109 -11.97 -13.03 6.27
CA PHE A 109 -11.12 -14.03 5.61
C PHE A 109 -10.62 -13.56 4.24
N ASP A 110 -11.52 -13.06 3.39
CA ASP A 110 -11.21 -12.58 2.05
C ASP A 110 -10.24 -11.38 2.08
N GLY A 111 -10.40 -10.47 3.04
CA GLY A 111 -9.48 -9.36 3.29
C GLY A 111 -8.07 -9.83 3.67
N LEU A 112 -7.96 -10.79 4.61
CA LEU A 112 -6.66 -11.38 4.97
C LEU A 112 -6.03 -12.09 3.76
N ASN A 113 -6.83 -12.83 3.00
CA ASN A 113 -6.40 -13.55 1.81
C ASN A 113 -5.94 -12.60 0.69
N LEU A 114 -6.62 -11.47 0.49
CA LEU A 114 -6.21 -10.43 -0.44
C LEU A 114 -4.83 -9.88 -0.08
N VAL A 115 -4.61 -9.53 1.20
CA VAL A 115 -3.33 -8.98 1.67
C VAL A 115 -2.19 -9.95 1.41
N VAL A 116 -2.35 -11.20 1.82
CA VAL A 116 -1.31 -12.23 1.65
C VAL A 116 -1.08 -12.58 0.18
N ASN A 117 -2.13 -12.66 -0.64
CA ASN A 117 -1.96 -12.92 -2.07
C ASN A 117 -1.25 -11.77 -2.79
N THR A 118 -1.60 -10.52 -2.45
CA THR A 118 -1.01 -9.34 -3.08
C THR A 118 0.48 -9.26 -2.78
N LEU A 119 0.86 -9.38 -1.51
CA LEU A 119 2.26 -9.37 -1.10
C LEU A 119 3.02 -10.59 -1.60
N SER A 120 2.41 -11.77 -1.65
CA SER A 120 3.11 -12.97 -2.16
C SER A 120 3.29 -13.01 -3.68
N ASN A 121 2.49 -12.25 -4.43
CA ASN A 121 2.66 -12.06 -5.88
C ASN A 121 3.80 -11.10 -6.23
N ASP A 122 4.18 -10.24 -5.29
CA ASP A 122 5.26 -9.26 -5.46
C ASP A 122 6.27 -9.40 -4.31
N LYS A 123 7.19 -10.36 -4.46
CA LYS A 123 8.24 -10.64 -3.47
C LYS A 123 9.11 -9.43 -3.16
N ASP A 124 9.37 -8.59 -4.17
CA ASP A 124 10.19 -7.40 -4.01
C ASP A 124 9.48 -6.42 -3.08
N MET A 125 8.19 -6.16 -3.34
CA MET A 125 7.38 -5.31 -2.47
C MET A 125 7.19 -5.91 -1.08
N ALA A 126 6.97 -7.22 -0.96
CA ALA A 126 6.89 -7.87 0.35
C ALA A 126 8.17 -7.69 1.17
N LYS A 127 9.35 -7.77 0.53
CA LYS A 127 10.63 -7.52 1.18
C LYS A 127 10.77 -6.05 1.59
N VAL A 128 10.38 -5.11 0.73
CA VAL A 128 10.40 -3.68 1.07
C VAL A 128 9.52 -3.40 2.30
N PHE A 129 8.31 -3.96 2.32
CA PHE A 129 7.34 -3.76 3.40
C PHE A 129 7.78 -4.37 4.72
N LEU A 130 8.25 -5.61 4.71
CA LEU A 130 8.47 -6.38 5.94
C LEU A 130 9.90 -6.27 6.48
N VAL A 131 10.86 -5.92 5.62
CA VAL A 131 12.29 -5.91 5.97
C VAL A 131 12.87 -4.50 5.83
N GLU A 132 12.76 -3.89 4.66
CA GLU A 132 13.50 -2.66 4.38
C GLU A 132 12.92 -1.43 5.10
N LEU A 133 11.60 -1.36 5.29
CA LEU A 133 10.97 -0.25 6.04
C LEU A 133 11.55 -0.11 7.45
N ARG A 134 11.79 -1.23 8.12
CA ARG A 134 12.29 -1.29 9.51
C ARG A 134 13.71 -0.73 9.66
N GLN A 135 14.42 -0.54 8.55
CA GLN A 135 15.78 -0.02 8.53
C GLN A 135 15.86 1.51 8.61
N SER A 136 14.73 2.21 8.44
CA SER A 136 14.67 3.66 8.62
C SER A 136 13.69 4.02 9.73
N ASN A 137 14.22 4.42 10.90
CA ASN A 137 13.39 4.91 12.00
C ASN A 137 12.53 6.09 11.58
N LYS A 138 13.10 7.03 10.80
CA LYS A 138 12.38 8.19 10.29
C LYS A 138 11.22 7.79 9.39
N ALA A 139 11.43 6.83 8.49
CA ALA A 139 10.35 6.32 7.63
C ALA A 139 9.29 5.60 8.47
N LEU A 140 9.69 4.73 9.39
CA LEU A 140 8.78 3.99 10.25
C LEU A 140 7.92 4.93 11.10
N GLU A 141 8.53 5.90 11.79
CA GLU A 141 7.82 6.91 12.61
C GLU A 141 6.85 7.75 11.77
N SER A 142 7.21 8.06 10.52
CA SER A 142 6.37 8.87 9.64
C SER A 142 5.12 8.15 9.12
N ILE A 143 5.10 6.81 9.10
CA ILE A 143 4.04 6.04 8.42
C ILE A 143 3.26 5.16 9.40
N ALA A 144 3.90 4.66 10.47
CA ALA A 144 3.29 3.72 11.40
C ALA A 144 1.94 4.19 11.98
N PRO A 145 1.73 5.47 12.36
CA PRO A 145 0.43 5.94 12.85
C PRO A 145 -0.67 5.81 11.80
N GLU A 146 -0.44 6.32 10.59
CA GLU A 146 -1.43 6.32 9.50
C GLU A 146 -1.82 4.90 9.07
N ILE A 147 -0.84 3.98 9.00
CA ILE A 147 -1.08 2.57 8.70
C ILE A 147 -1.98 1.94 9.74
N ARG A 148 -1.59 2.11 11.01
CA ARG A 148 -2.25 1.51 12.14
C ARG A 148 -3.69 1.98 12.20
N ASP A 149 -3.90 3.29 12.16
CA ASP A 149 -5.22 3.90 12.22
C ASP A 149 -6.12 3.42 11.07
N LYS A 150 -5.61 3.40 9.83
CA LYS A 150 -6.41 2.96 8.68
C LYS A 150 -6.79 1.48 8.77
N TYR A 151 -5.83 0.61 9.09
CA TYR A 151 -6.09 -0.82 9.22
C TYR A 151 -7.01 -1.14 10.40
N GLU A 152 -6.73 -0.59 11.58
CA GLU A 152 -7.53 -0.79 12.79
C GLU A 152 -8.97 -0.29 12.59
N ASN A 153 -9.18 0.85 11.92
CA ASN A 153 -10.52 1.35 11.61
C ASN A 153 -11.30 0.41 10.66
N LEU A 154 -10.66 -0.11 9.61
CA LEU A 154 -11.30 -1.07 8.70
C LEU A 154 -11.77 -2.33 9.44
N ILE A 155 -10.90 -2.90 10.27
CA ILE A 155 -11.22 -4.09 11.06
C ILE A 155 -12.28 -3.77 12.11
N LYS A 156 -12.15 -2.65 12.82
CA LYS A 156 -13.11 -2.22 13.83
C LYS A 156 -14.52 -2.12 13.26
N ASN A 157 -14.68 -1.44 12.13
CA ASN A 157 -15.99 -1.26 11.49
C ASN A 157 -16.61 -2.61 11.08
N LEU A 158 -15.81 -3.53 10.53
CA LEU A 158 -16.28 -4.87 10.15
C LEU A 158 -16.72 -5.70 11.38
N ILE A 159 -15.97 -5.62 12.48
CA ILE A 159 -16.28 -6.37 13.70
C ILE A 159 -17.47 -5.77 14.44
N ASP A 160 -17.64 -4.44 14.42
CA ASP A 160 -18.82 -3.78 14.99
C ASP A 160 -20.08 -4.18 14.21
N GLU A 161 -20.04 -4.22 12.86
CA GLU A 161 -21.13 -4.76 12.04
C GLU A 161 -21.46 -6.22 12.42
N ALA A 162 -20.42 -7.06 12.60
CA ALA A 162 -20.61 -8.45 12.99
C ALA A 162 -21.24 -8.60 14.40
N LYS A 163 -20.94 -7.69 15.33
CA LYS A 163 -21.54 -7.64 16.67
C LYS A 163 -23.00 -7.23 16.62
N GLU A 164 -23.34 -6.22 15.84
CA GLU A 164 -24.73 -5.77 15.65
C GLU A 164 -25.61 -6.89 15.10
N LYS A 165 -25.05 -7.72 14.22
CA LYS A 165 -25.69 -8.92 13.66
C LYS A 165 -25.61 -10.16 14.57
N ASP A 166 -25.04 -10.04 15.78
CA ASP A 166 -24.89 -11.13 16.76
C ASP A 166 -24.13 -12.35 16.21
N LEU A 167 -23.16 -12.12 15.31
CA LEU A 167 -22.36 -13.16 14.63
C LEU A 167 -21.03 -13.47 15.34
N VAL A 168 -20.60 -12.58 16.23
CA VAL A 168 -19.37 -12.71 17.04
C VAL A 168 -19.69 -12.60 18.52
N LYS A 169 -18.81 -13.12 19.37
CA LYS A 169 -18.94 -13.04 20.83
C LYS A 169 -18.96 -11.58 21.29
N LYS A 170 -19.84 -11.27 22.26
CA LYS A 170 -20.05 -9.89 22.75
C LYS A 170 -18.82 -9.28 23.44
N ASN A 171 -17.97 -10.10 24.04
CA ASN A 171 -16.78 -9.66 24.79
C ASN A 171 -15.53 -9.48 23.90
N ILE A 172 -15.67 -9.57 22.58
CA ILE A 172 -14.57 -9.31 21.65
C ILE A 172 -14.28 -7.82 21.61
N ASP A 173 -13.00 -7.47 21.72
CA ASP A 173 -12.50 -6.11 21.51
C ASP A 173 -12.06 -5.95 20.04
N PRO A 174 -12.71 -5.09 19.24
CA PRO A 174 -12.36 -4.91 17.83
C PRO A 174 -10.91 -4.43 17.61
N GLU A 175 -10.35 -3.65 18.54
CA GLU A 175 -8.98 -3.16 18.45
C GLU A 175 -7.99 -4.33 18.57
N LEU A 176 -8.22 -5.24 19.52
CA LEU A 176 -7.43 -6.46 19.66
C LEU A 176 -7.60 -7.40 18.46
N ILE A 177 -8.75 -7.40 17.80
CA ILE A 177 -8.92 -8.11 16.53
C ILE A 177 -8.00 -7.53 15.46
N GLY A 178 -7.99 -6.21 15.27
CA GLY A 178 -7.06 -5.55 14.35
C GLY A 178 -5.60 -5.88 14.66
N LEU A 179 -5.18 -5.72 15.91
CA LEU A 179 -3.80 -6.02 16.32
C LEU A 179 -3.41 -7.48 16.02
N SER A 180 -4.29 -8.42 16.36
CA SER A 180 -4.01 -9.86 16.20
C SER A 180 -4.02 -10.31 14.75
N THR A 181 -4.91 -9.78 13.90
CA THR A 181 -4.91 -10.09 12.47
C THR A 181 -3.71 -9.47 11.74
N PHE A 182 -3.30 -8.27 12.14
CA PHE A 182 -2.06 -7.65 11.64
C PHE A 182 -0.84 -8.52 11.96
N GLY A 183 -0.69 -8.91 13.24
CA GLY A 183 0.41 -9.77 13.68
C GLY A 183 0.40 -11.15 13.02
N LEU A 184 -0.79 -11.72 12.78
CA LEU A 184 -0.93 -12.98 12.06
C LEU A 184 -0.37 -12.87 10.64
N ILE A 185 -0.83 -11.87 9.85
CA ILE A 185 -0.39 -11.63 8.47
C ILE A 185 1.12 -11.41 8.43
N GLU A 186 1.62 -10.51 9.28
CA GLU A 186 3.03 -10.18 9.34
C GLU A 186 3.89 -11.43 9.61
N SER A 187 3.51 -12.22 10.62
CA SER A 187 4.25 -13.41 11.02
C SER A 187 4.31 -14.46 9.91
N ILE A 188 3.20 -14.73 9.22
CA ILE A 188 3.17 -15.77 8.18
C ILE A 188 3.94 -15.36 6.92
N LEU A 189 3.93 -14.07 6.58
CA LEU A 189 4.66 -13.52 5.43
C LEU A 189 6.16 -13.45 5.75
N PHE A 190 6.53 -13.03 6.96
CA PHE A 190 7.91 -13.03 7.41
C PHE A 190 8.50 -14.44 7.42
N ASP A 191 7.74 -15.43 7.93
CA ASP A 191 8.16 -16.84 7.89
C ASP A 191 8.32 -17.35 6.44
N TRP A 192 7.44 -16.92 5.52
CA TRP A 192 7.52 -17.28 4.11
C TRP A 192 8.77 -16.72 3.42
N ILE A 193 9.08 -15.44 3.62
CA ILE A 193 10.27 -14.80 3.07
C ILE A 193 11.54 -15.50 3.57
N ASN A 194 11.62 -15.78 4.87
CA ASN A 194 12.85 -16.31 5.47
C ASN A 194 13.03 -17.82 5.27
N LYS A 195 11.96 -18.61 5.29
CA LYS A 195 12.05 -20.07 5.10
C LYS A 195 11.94 -20.50 3.64
N GLY A 196 11.55 -19.58 2.75
CA GLY A 196 11.53 -19.82 1.30
C GLY A 196 10.58 -20.91 0.84
N TYR A 197 9.51 -21.20 1.58
CA TYR A 197 8.53 -22.19 1.14
C TYR A 197 7.62 -21.68 0.03
N THR A 198 6.90 -22.59 -0.64
CA THR A 198 6.05 -22.25 -1.79
C THR A 198 4.86 -21.36 -1.42
N LYS A 199 4.31 -20.64 -2.40
CA LYS A 199 3.12 -19.80 -2.20
C LYS A 199 1.92 -20.63 -1.74
N GLU A 200 1.77 -21.86 -2.23
CA GLU A 200 0.71 -22.78 -1.82
C GLU A 200 0.80 -23.09 -0.32
N LYS A 201 2.02 -23.31 0.20
CA LYS A 201 2.23 -23.53 1.64
C LYS A 201 1.95 -22.27 2.46
N LEU A 202 2.24 -21.09 1.95
CA LEU A 202 1.85 -19.82 2.59
C LEU A 202 0.32 -19.70 2.70
N LEU A 203 -0.39 -19.91 1.59
CA LEU A 203 -1.85 -19.81 1.56
C LEU A 203 -2.52 -20.86 2.45
N MET A 204 -2.01 -22.09 2.47
CA MET A 204 -2.49 -23.13 3.40
C MET A 204 -2.30 -22.72 4.87
N LYS A 205 -1.17 -22.10 5.22
CA LYS A 205 -0.93 -21.61 6.59
C LYS A 205 -1.89 -20.47 6.96
N LEU A 206 -2.09 -19.52 6.04
CA LEU A 206 -3.07 -18.46 6.23
C LEU A 206 -4.47 -19.04 6.47
N GLU A 207 -4.92 -19.92 5.58
CA GLU A 207 -6.26 -20.50 5.63
C GLU A 207 -6.51 -21.16 6.99
N ARG A 208 -5.59 -22.01 7.45
CA ARG A 208 -5.70 -22.67 8.75
C ARG A 208 -5.71 -21.69 9.90
N ALA A 209 -4.80 -20.72 9.91
CA ALA A 209 -4.70 -19.76 11.00
C ALA A 209 -5.91 -18.81 11.05
N ALA A 210 -6.38 -18.32 9.90
CA ALA A 210 -7.59 -17.53 9.79
C ALA A 210 -8.82 -18.33 10.24
N ASN A 211 -8.91 -19.61 9.89
CA ASN A 211 -10.00 -20.47 10.36
C ASN A 211 -9.98 -20.64 11.88
N TYR A 212 -8.84 -20.89 12.50
CA TYR A 212 -8.74 -20.96 13.97
C TYR A 212 -9.14 -19.63 14.63
N PHE A 213 -8.69 -18.53 14.05
CA PHE A 213 -9.00 -17.19 14.53
C PHE A 213 -10.51 -16.89 14.45
N ILE A 214 -11.11 -17.11 13.27
CA ILE A 214 -12.53 -16.87 13.00
C ILE A 214 -13.40 -17.76 13.90
N GLN A 215 -13.07 -19.04 14.05
CA GLN A 215 -13.75 -19.94 15.00
C GLN A 215 -13.65 -19.45 16.45
N GLY A 216 -12.51 -18.85 16.82
CA GLY A 216 -12.29 -18.29 18.15
C GLY A 216 -13.21 -17.12 18.50
N ILE A 217 -13.59 -16.29 17.51
CA ILE A 217 -14.40 -15.09 17.73
C ILE A 217 -15.89 -15.28 17.40
N ARG A 218 -16.23 -16.30 16.61
CA ARG A 218 -17.61 -16.62 16.22
C ARG A 218 -18.48 -16.91 17.43
N LYS A 219 -19.75 -16.50 17.35
CA LYS A 219 -20.78 -16.87 18.34
C LYS A 219 -21.15 -18.35 18.26
#